data_AF-A0A2B1K4L9-F1
#
_entry.id   AF-A0A2B1K4L9-F1
#
_cell.length_a   1.000
_cell.length_b   1.000
_cell.length_c   1.000
_cell.angle_alpha   90.00
_cell.angle_beta   90.00
_cell.angle_gamma   90.00
#
_symmetry.space_group_name_H-M   'P 1'
#
loop_
_entity.id
_entity.type
_entity.pdbx_description
1 polymer ?
#
loop_
_entity_poly.entity_id
_entity_poly.type
_entity_poly.pdbx_seq_one_letter_code
_entity_poly.pdbx_strand_id
1 'polypeptide(L)'
;MIFKGLKNILLAGFLMSLVEILISSNSIPEAKFELLIVYTLAFSCAYFIFAVPFQLFIHIKGFFKKFSILSLSLYILGSFFAFFIINISDFNLELSFFKQINTYIHIFMTAIIFWVCDSICFDDKG
;
A
#
# COMPACT_ATOMS: atom_id res chain seq x y z
N MET A 1 6.08 9.81 -16.35
CA MET A 1 5.35 8.56 -16.05
C MET A 1 5.73 8.00 -14.67
N ILE A 2 6.98 7.59 -14.46
CA ILE A 2 7.49 7.05 -13.17
C ILE A 2 7.32 8.06 -12.01
N PHE A 3 7.62 9.34 -12.23
CA PHE A 3 7.48 10.38 -11.20
C PHE A 3 6.04 10.60 -10.70
N LYS A 4 5.02 10.40 -11.56
CA LYS A 4 3.61 10.48 -11.14
C LYS A 4 3.22 9.27 -10.28
N GLY A 5 3.68 8.07 -10.64
CA GLY A 5 3.50 6.85 -9.86
C GLY A 5 4.21 6.88 -8.50
N LEU A 6 5.37 7.54 -8.41
CA LEU A 6 6.14 7.65 -7.17
C LEU A 6 5.38 8.37 -6.05
N LYS A 7 4.63 9.44 -6.37
CA LYS A 7 3.78 10.15 -5.40
C LYS A 7 2.71 9.22 -4.82
N ASN A 8 2.09 8.39 -5.65
CA ASN A 8 1.05 7.47 -5.22
C ASN A 8 1.61 6.31 -4.38
N ILE A 9 2.82 5.84 -4.70
CA ILE A 9 3.57 4.86 -3.89
C ILE A 9 3.92 5.44 -2.51
N LEU A 10 4.34 6.70 -2.45
CA LEU A 10 4.58 7.42 -1.19
C LEU A 10 3.29 7.56 -0.37
N LEU A 11 2.18 7.92 -1.02
CA LEU A 11 0.88 8.01 -0.36
C LEU A 11 0.43 6.65 0.20
N ALA A 12 0.56 5.57 -0.57
CA ALA A 12 0.21 4.22 -0.14
C ALA A 12 1.08 3.75 1.04
N GLY A 13 2.39 4.05 1.00
CA GLY A 13 3.30 3.78 2.11
C GLY A 13 2.93 4.54 3.37
N PHE A 14 2.60 5.82 3.24
CA PHE A 14 2.13 6.66 4.34
C PHE A 14 0.82 6.12 4.95
N LEU A 15 -0.17 5.78 4.12
CA LEU A 15 -1.43 5.21 4.61
C LEU A 15 -1.19 3.89 5.35
N MET A 16 -0.35 2.99 4.85
CA MET A 16 -0.02 1.76 5.57
C MET A 16 0.75 2.00 6.86
N SER A 17 1.63 3.01 6.92
CA SER A 17 2.31 3.36 8.16
C SER A 17 1.35 3.82 9.26
N LEU A 18 0.25 4.51 8.89
CA LEU A 18 -0.81 4.85 9.84
C LEU A 18 -1.53 3.61 10.35
N VAL A 19 -1.80 2.63 9.46
CA VAL A 19 -2.39 1.34 9.86
C VAL A 19 -1.51 0.63 10.88
N GLU A 20 -0.20 0.58 10.63
CA GLU A 20 0.78 -0.05 11.51
C GLU A 20 0.82 0.61 12.89
N ILE A 21 0.85 1.95 12.96
CA ILE A 21 0.84 2.70 14.21
C ILE A 21 -0.46 2.51 15.00
N LEU A 22 -1.59 2.39 14.32
CA LEU A 22 -2.89 2.12 14.95
C LEU A 22 -2.90 0.72 15.61
N ILE A 23 -2.26 -0.26 14.98
CA ILE A 23 -2.14 -1.63 15.50
C ILE A 23 -1.18 -1.68 16.69
N SER A 24 -0.05 -0.98 16.61
CA SER A 24 1.01 -1.00 17.63
C SER A 24 0.69 -0.21 18.91
N SER A 25 -0.56 0.22 19.10
CA SER A 25 -0.95 1.36 19.97
C SER A 25 -0.90 1.14 21.50
N ASN A 26 -0.02 0.27 22.00
CA ASN A 26 0.25 0.10 23.44
C ASN A 26 1.37 0.99 24.01
N SER A 27 2.04 1.84 23.21
CA SER A 27 3.19 2.65 23.67
C SER A 27 3.13 4.15 23.30
N ILE A 28 4.05 4.93 23.89
CA ILE A 28 4.11 6.40 24.08
C ILE A 28 4.07 7.21 22.77
N PRO A 29 3.40 8.39 22.73
CA PRO A 29 3.16 9.16 21.50
C PRO A 29 4.39 9.77 20.78
N GLU A 30 5.51 10.08 21.46
CA GLU A 30 6.67 10.73 20.81
C GLU A 30 7.47 9.77 19.90
N ALA A 31 7.65 8.51 20.32
CA ALA A 31 8.30 7.49 19.50
C ALA A 31 7.52 7.21 18.19
N LYS A 32 6.22 7.52 18.15
CA LYS A 32 5.35 7.23 17.00
C LYS A 32 5.64 8.11 15.78
N PHE A 33 6.16 9.33 15.96
CA PHE A 33 6.40 10.23 14.83
C PHE A 33 7.64 9.82 14.04
N GLU A 34 8.71 9.41 14.72
CA GLU A 34 9.90 8.84 14.07
C GLU A 34 9.58 7.49 13.41
N LEU A 35 8.81 6.64 14.11
CA LEU A 35 8.31 5.37 13.55
C LEU A 35 7.43 5.57 12.31
N LEU A 36 6.62 6.64 12.25
CA LEU A 36 5.81 6.96 11.07
C LEU A 36 6.66 7.17 9.83
N ILE A 37 7.76 7.92 9.96
CA ILE A 37 8.66 8.21 8.83
C ILE A 37 9.34 6.92 8.38
N VAL A 38 9.83 6.10 9.33
CA VAL A 38 10.48 4.83 9.05
C VAL A 38 9.52 3.85 8.36
N TYR A 39 8.31 3.67 8.89
CA TYR A 39 7.29 2.80 8.29
C TYR A 39 6.82 3.32 6.95
N THR A 40 6.66 4.65 6.78
CA THR A 40 6.30 5.23 5.49
C THR A 40 7.33 4.85 4.43
N LEU A 41 8.62 5.02 4.72
CA LEU A 41 9.69 4.64 3.80
C LEU A 41 9.72 3.14 3.55
N ALA A 42 9.58 2.32 4.59
CA ALA A 42 9.62 0.86 4.47
C ALA A 42 8.46 0.34 3.62
N PHE A 43 7.23 0.78 3.90
CA PHE A 43 6.06 0.43 3.08
C PHE A 43 6.16 1.00 1.67
N SER A 44 6.66 2.22 1.48
CA SER A 44 6.89 2.76 0.13
C SER A 44 7.88 1.92 -0.68
N CYS A 45 8.95 1.43 -0.06
CA CYS A 45 9.88 0.49 -0.70
C CYS A 45 9.18 -0.83 -1.05
N ALA A 46 8.37 -1.39 -0.13
CA ALA A 46 7.61 -2.60 -0.39
C ALA A 46 6.59 -2.42 -1.53
N TYR A 47 5.86 -1.30 -1.55
CA TYR A 47 4.97 -0.94 -2.64
C TYR A 47 5.71 -0.71 -3.95
N PHE A 48 6.92 -0.14 -3.93
CA PHE A 48 7.70 0.12 -5.13
C PHE A 48 8.01 -1.18 -5.91
N ILE A 49 8.33 -2.27 -5.19
CA ILE A 49 8.64 -3.58 -5.78
C ILE A 49 7.48 -4.10 -6.63
N PHE A 50 6.22 -3.86 -6.22
CA PHE A 50 5.04 -4.35 -6.93
C PHE A 50 4.41 -3.30 -7.87
N ALA A 51 4.25 -2.06 -7.40
CA ALA A 51 3.53 -1.01 -8.10
C ALA A 51 4.23 -0.56 -9.38
N VAL A 52 5.57 -0.48 -9.39
CA VAL A 52 6.30 -0.01 -10.58
C VAL A 52 6.19 -0.98 -11.75
N PRO A 53 6.45 -2.30 -11.59
CA PRO A 53 6.19 -3.28 -12.65
C PRO A 53 4.73 -3.26 -13.11
N PHE A 54 3.79 -3.12 -12.18
CA PHE A 54 2.36 -3.13 -12.50
C PHE A 54 1.90 -1.90 -13.29
N GLN A 55 2.33 -0.71 -12.89
CA GLN A 55 2.09 0.54 -13.62
C GLN A 55 2.68 0.48 -15.03
N LEU A 56 3.88 -0.08 -15.18
CA LEU A 56 4.49 -0.32 -16.50
C LEU A 56 3.66 -1.30 -17.33
N PHE A 57 3.17 -2.40 -16.72
CA PHE A 57 2.38 -3.42 -17.41
C PHE A 57 1.03 -2.89 -17.92
N ILE A 58 0.29 -2.14 -17.09
CA ILE A 58 -0.99 -1.53 -17.49
C ILE A 58 -0.77 -0.57 -18.66
N HIS A 59 0.29 0.25 -18.58
CA HIS A 59 0.51 1.34 -19.52
C HIS A 59 1.11 0.90 -20.85
N ILE A 60 2.05 -0.05 -20.86
CA ILE A 60 2.73 -0.49 -22.10
C ILE A 60 1.78 -1.25 -23.02
N LYS A 61 0.80 -1.97 -22.46
CA LYS A 61 -0.04 -2.87 -23.25
C LYS A 61 -1.49 -2.42 -23.42
N GLY A 62 -1.93 -1.35 -22.76
CA GLY A 62 -3.36 -1.02 -22.68
C GLY A 62 -4.22 -2.21 -22.21
N PHE A 63 -3.58 -3.17 -21.53
CA PHE A 63 -4.11 -4.51 -21.31
C PHE A 63 -5.25 -4.51 -20.29
N PHE A 64 -5.25 -3.51 -19.41
CA PHE A 64 -6.27 -3.29 -18.42
C PHE A 64 -6.88 -1.90 -18.58
N LYS A 65 -8.21 -1.83 -18.55
CA LYS A 65 -8.90 -0.57 -18.29
C LYS A 65 -8.45 -0.06 -16.92
N LYS A 66 -8.07 1.23 -16.84
CA LYS A 66 -7.63 1.89 -15.59
C LYS A 66 -8.59 1.61 -14.44
N PHE A 67 -9.88 1.74 -14.71
CA PHE A 67 -10.96 1.30 -13.81
C PHE A 67 -11.43 -0.11 -14.19
N SER A 68 -10.67 -1.13 -13.82
CA SER A 68 -11.11 -2.52 -13.94
C SER A 68 -11.10 -3.23 -12.59
N ILE A 69 -12.01 -4.21 -12.43
CA ILE A 69 -12.04 -5.06 -11.24
C ILE A 69 -10.72 -5.83 -11.08
N LEU A 70 -10.07 -6.15 -12.21
CA LEU A 70 -8.82 -6.90 -12.22
C LEU A 70 -7.63 -6.02 -11.83
N SER A 71 -7.60 -4.74 -12.21
CA SER A 71 -6.60 -3.82 -11.66
C SER A 71 -6.78 -3.63 -10.16
N LEU A 72 -8.03 -3.49 -9.69
CA LEU A 72 -8.32 -3.36 -8.26
C LEU A 72 -7.85 -4.60 -7.47
N SER A 73 -8.09 -5.82 -7.96
CA SER A 73 -7.64 -7.03 -7.28
C SER A 73 -6.12 -7.11 -7.16
N LEU A 74 -5.38 -6.63 -8.16
CA LEU A 74 -3.93 -6.55 -8.12
C LEU A 74 -3.42 -5.52 -7.10
N TYR A 75 -4.07 -4.35 -7.01
CA TYR A 75 -3.77 -3.38 -5.95
C TYR A 75 -4.01 -3.96 -4.56
N ILE A 76 -5.13 -4.67 -4.36
CA ILE A 76 -5.43 -5.35 -3.08
C ILE A 76 -4.35 -6.38 -2.76
N LEU A 77 -4.02 -7.28 -3.70
CA LEU A 77 -2.97 -8.29 -3.50
C LEU A 77 -1.62 -7.66 -3.18
N GLY A 78 -1.25 -6.58 -3.89
CA GLY A 78 -0.01 -5.84 -3.64
C GLY A 78 0.05 -5.23 -2.24
N SER A 79 -1.05 -4.62 -1.76
CA SER A 79 -1.14 -4.05 -0.42
C SER A 79 -1.01 -5.12 0.68
N PHE A 80 -1.67 -6.27 0.51
CA PHE A 80 -1.49 -7.40 1.43
C PHE A 80 -0.06 -7.92 1.40
N PHE A 81 0.55 -8.05 0.22
CA PHE A 81 1.93 -8.52 0.09
C PHE A 81 2.93 -7.56 0.75
N ALA A 82 2.76 -6.25 0.56
CA ALA A 82 3.57 -5.22 1.23
C ALA A 82 3.42 -5.30 2.76
N PHE A 83 2.19 -5.46 3.25
CA PHE A 83 1.93 -5.69 4.67
C PHE A 83 2.64 -6.93 5.19
N PHE A 84 2.53 -8.06 4.49
CA PHE A 84 3.18 -9.30 4.87
C PHE A 84 4.69 -9.20 4.83
N ILE A 85 5.32 -8.61 3.80
CA ILE A 85 6.79 -8.47 3.73
C ILE A 85 7.34 -7.76 4.96
N ILE A 86 6.71 -6.65 5.36
CA ILE A 86 7.19 -5.83 6.47
C ILE A 86 6.96 -6.55 7.81
N ASN A 87 5.78 -7.16 7.99
CA ASN A 87 5.40 -7.82 9.23
C ASN A 87 5.87 -9.29 9.37
N ILE A 88 6.36 -9.93 8.29
CA ILE A 88 6.92 -11.29 8.34
C ILE A 88 8.21 -11.35 9.15
N SER A 89 8.96 -10.23 9.22
CA SER A 89 10.20 -10.18 9.98
C SER A 89 10.00 -10.41 11.48
N ASP A 90 8.80 -10.15 12.01
CA ASP A 90 8.48 -10.31 13.43
C ASP A 90 8.04 -11.73 13.84
N PHE A 91 7.93 -12.70 12.91
CA PHE A 91 7.67 -14.15 13.15
C PHE A 91 6.54 -14.53 14.15
N ASN A 92 5.76 -13.58 14.68
CA ASN A 92 4.62 -13.81 15.56
C ASN A 92 3.34 -13.94 14.72
N LEU A 93 3.28 -15.03 13.95
CA LEU A 93 2.06 -15.50 13.26
C LEU A 93 1.01 -16.08 14.25
N GLU A 94 1.09 -15.76 15.54
CA GLU A 94 0.06 -16.09 16.55
C GLU A 94 -1.14 -15.12 16.56
N LEU A 95 -1.27 -14.28 15.52
CA LEU A 95 -2.38 -13.35 15.41
C LEU A 95 -3.58 -14.05 14.77
N SER A 96 -4.60 -14.34 15.58
CA SER A 96 -5.82 -14.96 15.08
C SER A 96 -6.50 -14.07 14.04
N PHE A 97 -6.91 -14.66 12.92
CA PHE A 97 -7.52 -13.97 11.77
C PHE A 97 -8.65 -13.00 12.17
N PHE A 98 -9.47 -13.37 13.16
CA PHE A 98 -10.57 -12.55 13.66
C PHE A 98 -10.14 -11.33 14.49
N LYS A 99 -8.98 -11.36 15.16
CA LYS A 99 -8.46 -10.21 15.91
C LYS A 99 -7.95 -9.08 15.01
N GLN A 100 -7.62 -9.39 13.76
CA GLN A 100 -7.06 -8.43 12.80
C GLN A 100 -8.06 -7.92 11.76
N ILE A 101 -9.36 -8.13 11.95
CA ILE A 101 -10.36 -7.74 10.95
C ILE A 101 -10.31 -6.24 10.61
N ASN A 102 -10.06 -5.38 11.62
CA ASN A 102 -9.87 -3.94 11.41
C ASN A 102 -8.62 -3.64 10.58
N THR A 103 -7.50 -4.32 10.85
CA THR A 103 -6.27 -4.21 10.05
C THR A 103 -6.53 -4.56 8.58
N TYR A 104 -7.22 -5.66 8.32
CA TYR A 104 -7.55 -6.07 6.95
C TYR A 104 -8.46 -5.09 6.24
N ILE A 105 -9.45 -4.52 6.93
CA ILE A 105 -10.29 -3.45 6.40
C ILE A 105 -9.43 -2.23 6.04
N HIS A 106 -8.49 -1.84 6.90
CA HIS A 106 -7.61 -0.70 6.63
C HIS A 106 -6.64 -0.94 5.46
N ILE A 107 -6.07 -2.14 5.34
CA ILE A 107 -5.26 -2.56 4.19
C ILE A 107 -6.09 -2.48 2.91
N PHE A 108 -7.31 -3.02 2.94
CA PHE A 108 -8.22 -3.01 1.79
C PHE A 108 -8.60 -1.58 1.36
N MET A 109 -8.91 -0.71 2.32
CA MET A 109 -9.20 0.70 2.04
C MET A 109 -7.98 1.44 1.47
N THR A 110 -6.78 1.15 1.98
CA THR A 110 -5.52 1.71 1.45
C THR A 110 -5.30 1.28 0.00
N ALA A 111 -5.56 0.01 -0.32
CA ALA A 111 -5.47 -0.50 -1.69
C ALA A 111 -6.45 0.20 -2.64
N ILE A 112 -7.70 0.43 -2.20
CA ILE A 112 -8.70 1.17 -2.99
C ILE A 112 -8.24 2.61 -3.23
N ILE A 113 -7.80 3.32 -2.19
CA ILE A 113 -7.32 4.70 -2.32
C ILE A 113 -6.15 4.75 -3.29
N PHE A 114 -5.19 3.83 -3.15
CA PHE A 114 -4.04 3.76 -4.04
C PHE A 114 -4.47 3.51 -5.49
N TRP A 115 -5.33 2.52 -5.73
CA TRP A 115 -5.87 2.24 -7.06
C TRP A 115 -6.59 3.43 -7.69
N VAL A 116 -7.42 4.14 -6.91
CA VAL A 116 -8.14 5.33 -7.39
C VAL A 116 -7.17 6.45 -7.73
N CYS A 117 -6.23 6.78 -6.83
CA CYS A 117 -5.22 7.82 -7.07
C CYS A 117 -4.36 7.48 -8.29
N ASP A 118 -3.98 6.22 -8.47
CA ASP A 118 -3.22 5.78 -9.63
C ASP A 118 -4.06 5.84 -10.91
N SER A 119 -5.32 5.43 -10.86
CA SER A 119 -6.20 5.48 -12.03
C SER A 119 -6.51 6.91 -12.49
N ILE A 120 -6.60 7.88 -11.56
CA ILE A 120 -6.89 9.29 -11.84
C ILE A 120 -5.64 10.06 -12.29
N CYS A 121 -4.49 9.90 -11.63
CA CYS A 121 -3.29 10.70 -11.93
C CYS A 121 -2.71 10.47 -13.34
N PHE A 122 -3.07 9.36 -13.97
CA PHE A 122 -2.68 9.01 -15.33
C PHE A 122 -3.68 9.50 -16.39
N ASP A 123 -4.69 10.31 -16.04
CA ASP A 123 -5.71 10.80 -16.99
C ASP A 123 -5.39 12.16 -17.66
N ASP A 124 -4.20 12.71 -17.42
CA ASP A 124 -3.72 13.81 -18.25
C ASP A 124 -3.29 13.27 -19.61
N LYS A 125 -4.16 13.48 -20.60
CA LYS A 125 -3.80 13.48 -22.01
C LYS A 125 -2.63 14.44 -22.23
N GLY A 126 -1.45 13.89 -22.43
CA GLY A 126 -0.46 14.39 -23.39
C GLY A 126 -0.58 13.52 -24.63
#